data_AF-A0A3B9BBX7-F1
#
_entry.id   AF-A0A3B9BBX7-F1
#
_cell.length_a   1.000
_cell.length_b   1.000
_cell.length_c   1.000
_cell.angle_alpha   90.00
_cell.angle_beta   90.00
_cell.angle_gamma   90.00
#
_symmetry.space_group_name_H-M   'P 1'
#
loop_
_entity.id
_entity.type
_entity.pdbx_description
1 polymer ?
#
loop_
_entity_poly.entity_id
_entity_poly.type
_entity_poly.pdbx_seq_one_letter_code
_entity_poly.pdbx_strand_id
1 'polypeptide(L)'
;MGLALLFFSASEWLPWIKSWKSRRIMAMSSVYLEDSIKDSFLKFSLNKAHLAHLLDPEESKVKEHYLELLFQDNPTEAIMLRHNLLITENANSSAYLSALKEICTFYEEQQNHQPKEQEVRKIGNIYALRLLNDKSWVNQDNNIDHVTRFYLLTENLKMADQLVWKKIKNQNFSDETLFNAARLVSKKKSSEKLKLITENLYKIAKQQGTPGVKAIRHLVLLHNLSPFSLPELNNWVNLLSKNEKSEKIDFMRVYALLHQGTADLEEKKM
;
A
#
# COMPACT_ATOMS: atom_id res chain seq x y z
N MET A 1 -53.24 -22.55 15.42
CA MET A 1 -53.23 -21.81 14.14
C MET A 1 -52.38 -20.53 14.16
N GLY A 2 -52.28 -19.80 15.28
CA GLY A 2 -51.48 -18.55 15.37
C GLY A 2 -49.95 -18.70 15.37
N LEU A 3 -49.38 -19.76 15.98
CA LEU A 3 -47.94 -20.01 15.94
C LEU A 3 -47.44 -20.31 14.51
N ALA A 4 -48.19 -21.09 13.72
CA ALA A 4 -47.82 -21.39 12.34
C ALA A 4 -47.73 -20.12 11.47
N LEU A 5 -48.65 -19.17 11.61
CA LEU A 5 -48.63 -17.89 10.86
C LEU A 5 -47.43 -16.99 11.22
N LEU A 6 -46.99 -17.00 12.49
CA LEU A 6 -45.77 -16.30 12.92
C LEU A 6 -44.49 -16.98 12.39
N PHE A 7 -44.48 -18.31 12.30
CA PHE A 7 -43.37 -19.06 11.70
C PHE A 7 -43.28 -18.87 10.18
N PHE A 8 -44.42 -18.79 9.47
CA PHE A 8 -44.43 -18.57 8.02
C PHE A 8 -44.17 -17.11 7.60
N SER A 9 -44.45 -16.14 8.46
CA SER A 9 -44.06 -14.73 8.24
C SER A 9 -42.62 -14.43 8.67
N ALA A 10 -41.98 -15.31 9.44
CA ALA A 10 -40.59 -15.15 9.88
C ALA A 10 -39.61 -14.97 8.71
N SER A 11 -39.86 -15.62 7.57
CA SER A 11 -39.05 -15.41 6.35
C SER A 11 -39.10 -13.96 5.83
N GLU A 12 -40.13 -13.19 6.14
CA GLU A 12 -40.31 -11.82 5.65
C GLU A 12 -39.71 -10.77 6.61
N TRP A 13 -39.91 -10.89 7.92
CA TRP A 13 -39.41 -9.89 8.89
C TRP A 13 -38.03 -10.21 9.47
N LEU A 14 -37.61 -11.48 9.52
CA LEU A 14 -36.31 -11.87 10.07
C LEU A 14 -35.12 -11.27 9.28
N PRO A 15 -35.13 -11.19 7.93
CA PRO A 15 -34.07 -10.52 7.18
C PRO A 15 -33.95 -9.04 7.56
N TRP A 16 -35.08 -8.35 7.75
CA TRP A 16 -35.09 -6.94 8.15
C TRP A 16 -34.48 -6.73 9.54
N ILE A 17 -34.86 -7.56 10.52
CA ILE A 17 -34.27 -7.50 11.87
C ILE A 17 -32.77 -7.81 11.84
N LYS A 18 -32.36 -8.82 11.06
CA LYS A 18 -30.95 -9.19 10.88
C LYS A 18 -30.15 -8.01 10.32
N SER A 19 -30.63 -7.37 9.26
CA SER A 19 -29.97 -6.22 8.64
C SER A 19 -29.94 -4.99 9.56
N TRP A 20 -31.04 -4.67 10.24
CA TRP A 20 -31.07 -3.59 11.24
C TRP A 20 -30.07 -3.82 12.37
N LYS A 21 -30.04 -5.04 12.93
CA LYS A 21 -29.15 -5.41 14.03
C LYS A 21 -27.69 -5.42 13.58
N SER A 22 -27.41 -5.94 12.38
CA SER A 22 -26.08 -5.93 11.77
C SER A 22 -25.51 -4.52 11.68
N ARG A 23 -26.27 -3.58 11.07
CA ARG A 23 -25.85 -2.17 10.97
C ARG A 23 -25.59 -1.51 12.32
N ARG A 24 -26.41 -1.82 13.33
CA ARG A 24 -26.20 -1.30 14.69
C ARG A 24 -24.92 -1.84 15.33
N ILE A 25 -24.61 -3.12 15.13
CA ILE A 25 -23.39 -3.73 15.66
C ILE A 25 -22.15 -3.20 14.94
N MET A 26 -22.22 -3.01 13.61
CA MET A 26 -21.16 -2.37 12.83
C MET A 26 -20.87 -0.95 13.33
N ALA A 27 -21.91 -0.14 13.56
CA ALA A 27 -21.72 1.20 14.12
C ALA A 27 -21.00 1.16 15.49
N MET A 28 -21.29 0.15 16.31
CA MET A 28 -20.59 -0.05 17.58
C MET A 28 -19.13 -0.47 17.40
N SER A 29 -18.77 -1.28 16.39
CA SER A 29 -17.36 -1.63 16.16
C SER A 29 -16.54 -0.43 15.71
N SER A 30 -17.14 0.51 14.97
CA SER A 30 -16.46 1.71 14.50
C SER A 30 -16.08 2.69 15.61
N VAL A 31 -16.86 2.78 16.70
CA VAL A 31 -16.58 3.69 17.84
C VAL A 31 -15.25 3.38 18.53
N TYR A 32 -14.80 2.12 18.49
CA TYR A 32 -13.57 1.69 19.16
C TYR A 32 -12.32 1.86 18.28
N LEU A 33 -12.47 2.43 17.07
CA LEU A 33 -11.37 2.75 16.16
C LEU A 33 -10.85 4.19 16.30
N GLU A 34 -11.33 4.95 17.29
CA GLU A 34 -10.77 6.26 17.59
C GLU A 34 -9.27 6.15 17.89
N ASP A 35 -8.46 7.01 17.26
CA ASP A 35 -6.99 6.97 17.26
C ASP A 35 -6.37 6.95 18.68
N SER A 36 -7.11 7.39 19.69
CA SER A 36 -6.66 7.41 21.09
C SER A 36 -6.71 6.05 21.80
N ILE A 37 -7.49 5.08 21.30
CA ILE A 37 -7.75 3.79 22.00
C ILE A 37 -7.69 2.55 21.09
N LYS A 38 -7.40 2.76 19.81
CA LYS A 38 -7.45 1.76 18.73
C LYS A 38 -6.78 0.41 19.07
N ASP A 39 -5.57 0.44 19.61
CA ASP A 39 -4.79 -0.79 19.86
C ASP A 39 -5.36 -1.64 21.00
N SER A 40 -6.02 -1.02 21.99
CA SER A 40 -6.57 -1.73 23.15
C SER A 40 -7.88 -2.47 22.87
N PHE A 41 -8.60 -2.06 21.81
CA PHE A 41 -9.95 -2.57 21.51
C PHE A 41 -10.09 -3.19 20.12
N LEU A 42 -9.00 -3.36 19.38
CA LEU A 42 -9.03 -3.94 18.03
C LEU A 42 -9.75 -5.30 17.99
N LYS A 43 -9.38 -6.23 18.88
CA LYS A 43 -9.98 -7.57 18.94
C LYS A 43 -11.48 -7.55 19.27
N PHE A 44 -11.91 -6.61 20.13
CA PHE A 44 -13.32 -6.45 20.47
C PHE A 44 -14.12 -5.88 19.29
N SER A 45 -13.54 -4.90 18.59
CA SER A 45 -14.09 -4.31 17.36
C SER A 45 -14.24 -5.36 16.27
N LEU A 46 -13.20 -6.17 16.06
CA LEU A 46 -13.18 -7.26 15.10
C LEU A 46 -14.30 -8.28 15.39
N ASN A 47 -14.44 -8.73 16.63
CA ASN A 47 -15.50 -9.67 17.01
C ASN A 47 -16.90 -9.11 16.74
N LYS A 48 -17.12 -7.81 16.98
CA LYS A 48 -18.40 -7.15 16.65
C LYS A 48 -18.62 -7.06 15.16
N ALA A 49 -17.62 -6.66 14.38
CA ALA A 49 -17.72 -6.58 12.93
C ALA A 49 -17.97 -7.97 12.31
N HIS A 50 -17.30 -9.01 12.81
CA HIS A 50 -17.56 -10.39 12.42
C HIS A 50 -19.02 -10.79 12.72
N LEU A 51 -19.53 -10.48 13.92
CA LEU A 51 -20.93 -10.77 14.27
C LEU A 51 -21.91 -10.01 13.37
N ALA A 52 -21.64 -8.75 13.04
CA ALA A 52 -22.44 -7.99 12.10
C ALA A 52 -22.45 -8.66 10.71
N HIS A 53 -21.29 -9.07 10.22
CA HIS A 53 -21.16 -9.77 8.95
C HIS A 53 -21.92 -11.11 8.94
N LEU A 54 -21.85 -11.90 10.00
CA LEU A 54 -22.61 -13.16 10.12
C LEU A 54 -24.14 -12.95 10.14
N LEU A 55 -24.60 -11.80 10.66
CA LEU A 55 -26.01 -11.46 10.69
C LEU A 55 -26.54 -11.02 9.32
N ASP A 56 -25.75 -10.28 8.55
CA ASP A 56 -26.12 -9.75 7.23
C ASP A 56 -24.92 -9.85 6.25
N PRO A 57 -24.64 -11.04 5.70
CA PRO A 57 -23.42 -11.29 4.92
C PRO A 57 -23.42 -10.63 3.54
N GLU A 58 -24.60 -10.29 3.01
CA GLU A 58 -24.78 -9.68 1.69
C GLU A 58 -24.59 -8.16 1.71
N GLU A 59 -24.66 -7.52 2.89
CA GLU A 59 -24.46 -6.07 3.02
C GLU A 59 -22.98 -5.70 2.83
N SER A 60 -22.68 -5.09 1.68
CA SER A 60 -21.30 -4.77 1.25
C SER A 60 -20.54 -3.91 2.25
N LYS A 61 -21.19 -2.94 2.89
CA LYS A 61 -20.55 -2.07 3.89
C LYS A 61 -20.12 -2.83 5.13
N VAL A 62 -20.94 -3.77 5.59
CA VAL A 62 -20.64 -4.60 6.77
C VAL A 62 -19.50 -5.55 6.45
N LYS A 63 -19.54 -6.16 5.25
CA LYS A 63 -18.48 -7.04 4.75
C LYS A 63 -17.14 -6.30 4.65
N GLU A 64 -17.11 -5.11 4.05
CA GLU A 64 -15.87 -4.35 3.92
C GLU A 64 -15.33 -3.86 5.26
N HIS A 65 -16.19 -3.39 6.16
CA HIS A 65 -15.75 -3.00 7.50
C HIS A 65 -15.11 -4.17 8.28
N TYR A 66 -15.67 -5.37 8.14
CA TYR A 66 -15.09 -6.57 8.74
C TYR A 66 -13.71 -6.90 8.13
N LEU A 67 -13.58 -6.85 6.80
CA LEU A 67 -12.30 -7.13 6.13
C LEU A 67 -11.22 -6.10 6.49
N GLU A 68 -11.57 -4.82 6.60
CA GLU A 68 -10.64 -3.76 7.03
C GLU A 68 -10.11 -4.00 8.45
N LEU A 69 -10.99 -4.35 9.39
CA LEU A 69 -10.61 -4.69 10.76
C LEU A 69 -9.78 -5.97 10.84
N LEU A 70 -10.18 -6.99 10.08
CA LEU A 70 -9.44 -8.24 10.00
C LEU A 70 -8.07 -8.02 9.39
N PHE A 71 -7.93 -7.09 8.43
CA PHE A 71 -6.62 -6.78 7.85
C PHE A 71 -5.66 -6.18 8.87
N GLN A 72 -6.17 -5.40 9.84
CA GLN A 72 -5.35 -4.83 10.92
C GLN A 72 -4.89 -5.90 11.95
N ASP A 73 -5.73 -6.89 12.24
CA ASP A 73 -5.44 -7.95 13.23
C ASP A 73 -4.70 -9.15 12.61
N ASN A 74 -5.21 -9.66 11.49
CA ASN A 74 -4.68 -10.79 10.72
C ASN A 74 -4.73 -10.51 9.20
N PRO A 75 -3.76 -9.73 8.66
CA PRO A 75 -3.71 -9.33 7.26
C PRO A 75 -3.81 -10.49 6.27
N THR A 76 -3.15 -11.61 6.60
CA THR A 76 -3.13 -12.78 5.72
C THR A 76 -4.54 -13.36 5.56
N GLU A 77 -5.27 -13.53 6.65
CA GLU A 77 -6.63 -14.08 6.60
C GLU A 77 -7.59 -13.15 5.85
N ALA A 78 -7.47 -11.83 6.06
CA ALA A 78 -8.23 -10.85 5.30
C ALA A 78 -7.99 -10.95 3.79
N ILE A 79 -6.72 -11.07 3.36
CA ILE A 79 -6.36 -11.24 1.95
C ILE A 79 -6.94 -12.53 1.38
N MET A 80 -6.89 -13.64 2.13
CA MET A 80 -7.46 -14.93 1.70
C MET A 80 -8.99 -14.85 1.54
N LEU A 81 -9.70 -14.24 2.49
CA LEU A 81 -11.16 -14.05 2.40
C LEU A 81 -11.51 -13.14 1.23
N ARG A 82 -10.81 -12.02 1.06
CA ARG A 82 -11.02 -11.11 -0.07
C ARG A 82 -10.76 -11.81 -1.41
N HIS A 83 -9.75 -12.68 -1.48
CA HIS A 83 -9.49 -13.47 -2.68
C HIS A 83 -10.65 -14.37 -3.08
N ASN A 84 -11.22 -15.10 -2.12
CA ASN A 84 -12.37 -15.95 -2.38
C ASN A 84 -13.56 -15.13 -2.89
N LEU A 85 -13.84 -13.98 -2.25
CA LEU A 85 -14.92 -13.08 -2.66
C LEU A 85 -14.75 -12.56 -4.09
N LEU A 86 -13.55 -12.05 -4.44
CA LEU A 86 -13.29 -11.51 -5.77
C LEU A 86 -13.45 -12.56 -6.88
N ILE A 87 -13.13 -13.82 -6.58
CA ILE A 87 -13.34 -14.93 -7.53
C ILE A 87 -14.83 -15.24 -7.66
N THR A 88 -15.53 -15.41 -6.54
CA THR A 88 -16.97 -15.76 -6.53
C THR A 88 -17.83 -14.70 -7.19
N GLU A 89 -17.51 -13.42 -6.99
CA GLU A 89 -18.27 -12.28 -7.53
C GLU A 89 -17.84 -11.88 -8.95
N ASN A 90 -16.90 -12.62 -9.57
CA ASN A 90 -16.27 -12.28 -10.86
C ASN A 90 -15.90 -10.79 -10.97
N ALA A 91 -15.10 -10.33 -10.01
CA ALA A 91 -14.84 -8.92 -9.83
C ALA A 91 -14.13 -8.27 -11.05
N ASN A 92 -14.29 -6.95 -11.15
CA ASN A 92 -13.66 -6.15 -12.21
C ASN A 92 -12.22 -5.73 -11.85
N SER A 93 -11.51 -5.13 -12.81
CA SER A 93 -10.12 -4.69 -12.67
C SER A 93 -9.92 -3.65 -11.56
N SER A 94 -10.93 -2.83 -11.25
CA SER A 94 -10.85 -1.86 -10.14
C SER A 94 -10.76 -2.56 -8.78
N ALA A 95 -11.59 -3.59 -8.56
CA ALA A 95 -11.57 -4.37 -7.33
C ALA A 95 -10.25 -5.14 -7.15
N TYR A 96 -9.72 -5.74 -8.22
CA TYR A 96 -8.40 -6.37 -8.20
C TYR A 96 -7.27 -5.38 -7.93
N LEU A 97 -7.35 -4.16 -8.45
CA LEU A 97 -6.38 -3.12 -8.14
C LEU A 97 -6.43 -2.72 -6.66
N SER A 98 -7.63 -2.56 -6.09
CA SER A 98 -7.78 -2.26 -4.66
C SER A 98 -7.15 -3.34 -3.80
N ALA A 99 -7.46 -4.61 -4.08
CA ALA A 99 -6.87 -5.75 -3.36
C ALA A 99 -5.36 -5.86 -3.55
N LEU A 100 -4.83 -5.54 -4.75
CA LEU A 100 -3.38 -5.52 -4.97
C LEU A 100 -2.69 -4.40 -4.16
N LYS A 101 -3.35 -3.25 -3.96
CA LYS A 101 -2.84 -2.16 -3.09
C LYS A 101 -2.80 -2.57 -1.63
N GLU A 102 -3.79 -3.32 -1.15
CA GLU A 102 -3.77 -3.93 0.20
C GLU A 102 -2.58 -4.89 0.34
N ILE A 103 -2.35 -5.76 -0.64
CA ILE A 103 -1.17 -6.65 -0.65
C ILE A 103 0.14 -5.85 -0.63
N CYS A 104 0.24 -4.74 -1.36
CA CYS A 104 1.43 -3.88 -1.26
C CYS A 104 1.60 -3.30 0.14
N THR A 105 0.52 -2.88 0.79
CA THR A 105 0.52 -2.35 2.16
C THR A 105 0.98 -3.42 3.14
N PHE A 106 0.49 -4.65 2.99
CA PHE A 106 0.94 -5.81 3.76
C PHE A 106 2.47 -5.96 3.71
N TYR A 107 3.09 -5.92 2.52
CA TYR A 107 4.54 -6.05 2.39
C TYR A 107 5.34 -4.86 2.94
N GLU A 108 4.76 -3.67 3.01
CA GLU A 108 5.45 -2.48 3.51
C GLU A 108 5.41 -2.39 5.04
N GLU A 109 4.32 -2.84 5.65
CA GLU A 109 4.11 -2.82 7.10
C GLU A 109 4.70 -4.07 7.78
N GLN A 110 4.58 -5.24 7.14
CA GLN A 110 5.06 -6.50 7.70
C GLN A 110 6.52 -6.72 7.30
N GLN A 111 7.46 -6.15 8.08
CA GLN A 111 8.90 -6.27 7.84
C GLN A 111 9.45 -7.70 8.02
N ASN A 112 8.64 -8.68 8.44
CA ASN A 112 9.05 -10.06 8.70
C ASN A 112 8.16 -11.09 7.97
N HIS A 113 8.81 -12.12 7.45
CA HIS A 113 8.22 -13.24 6.70
C HIS A 113 7.21 -13.98 7.58
N GLN A 114 5.92 -13.69 7.41
CA GLN A 114 4.85 -14.47 8.04
C GLN A 114 4.77 -15.87 7.41
N PRO A 115 4.34 -16.91 8.16
CA PRO A 115 4.27 -18.30 7.69
C PRO A 115 3.43 -18.52 6.41
N LYS A 116 2.65 -17.52 5.98
CA LYS A 116 1.80 -17.55 4.79
C LYS A 116 2.13 -16.48 3.73
N GLU A 117 3.29 -15.85 3.83
CA GLU A 117 3.74 -14.84 2.86
C GLU A 117 3.75 -15.39 1.42
N GLN A 118 4.08 -16.67 1.24
CA GLN A 118 4.05 -17.33 -0.07
C GLN A 118 2.64 -17.39 -0.66
N GLU A 119 1.60 -17.59 0.17
CA GLU A 119 0.21 -17.62 -0.28
C GLU A 119 -0.23 -16.22 -0.73
N VAL A 120 0.09 -15.20 0.06
CA VAL A 120 -0.16 -13.79 -0.29
C VAL A 120 0.54 -13.42 -1.60
N ARG A 121 1.79 -13.85 -1.79
CA ARG A 121 2.54 -13.64 -3.04
C ARG A 121 1.85 -14.30 -4.23
N LYS A 122 1.35 -15.53 -4.08
CA LYS A 122 0.61 -16.25 -5.14
C LYS A 122 -0.66 -15.50 -5.51
N ILE A 123 -1.44 -15.05 -4.52
CA ILE A 123 -2.65 -14.25 -4.73
C ILE A 123 -2.33 -12.95 -5.48
N GLY A 124 -1.31 -12.21 -5.03
CA GLY A 124 -0.89 -10.98 -5.69
C GLY A 124 -0.43 -11.19 -7.13
N ASN A 125 0.25 -12.30 -7.43
CA ASN A 125 0.62 -12.67 -8.80
C ASN A 125 -0.61 -12.93 -9.69
N ILE A 126 -1.64 -13.60 -9.16
CA ILE A 126 -2.91 -13.81 -9.88
C ILE A 126 -3.53 -12.47 -10.26
N TYR A 127 -3.58 -11.52 -9.30
CA TYR A 127 -4.15 -10.20 -9.55
C TYR A 127 -3.32 -9.41 -10.56
N ALA A 128 -2.00 -9.37 -10.39
CA ALA A 128 -1.08 -8.70 -11.31
C ALA A 128 -1.23 -9.23 -12.75
N LEU A 129 -1.29 -10.55 -12.94
CA LEU A 129 -1.46 -11.16 -14.26
C LEU A 129 -2.83 -10.82 -14.86
N ARG A 130 -3.90 -10.87 -14.07
CA ARG A 130 -5.26 -10.52 -14.53
C ARG A 130 -5.32 -9.06 -14.98
N LEU A 131 -4.74 -8.15 -14.20
CA LEU A 131 -4.68 -6.73 -14.51
C LEU A 131 -3.84 -6.45 -15.78
N LEU A 132 -2.70 -7.12 -15.94
CA LEU A 132 -1.85 -6.96 -17.13
C LEU A 132 -2.50 -7.51 -18.41
N ASN A 133 -3.40 -8.48 -18.29
CA ASN A 133 -4.13 -9.05 -19.43
C ASN A 133 -5.32 -8.17 -19.88
N ASP A 134 -5.80 -7.27 -19.02
CA ASP A 134 -6.85 -6.31 -19.37
C ASP A 134 -6.26 -5.11 -20.11
N LYS A 135 -6.27 -5.17 -21.45
CA LYS A 135 -5.74 -4.10 -22.31
C LYS A 135 -6.44 -2.76 -22.12
N SER A 136 -7.71 -2.76 -21.75
CA SER A 136 -8.48 -1.53 -21.53
C SER A 136 -8.00 -0.79 -20.28
N TRP A 137 -7.61 -1.56 -19.26
CA TRP A 137 -7.09 -1.06 -17.99
C TRP A 137 -5.62 -0.64 -18.05
N VAL A 138 -4.79 -1.42 -18.74
CA VAL A 138 -3.34 -1.14 -18.90
C VAL A 138 -3.09 0.22 -19.58
N ASN A 139 -4.01 0.63 -20.46
CA ASN A 139 -3.93 1.89 -21.19
C ASN A 139 -4.49 3.09 -20.39
N GLN A 140 -5.05 2.87 -19.21
CA GLN A 140 -5.52 3.91 -18.30
C GLN A 140 -4.45 4.19 -17.23
N ASP A 141 -4.10 5.47 -17.05
CA ASP A 141 -3.40 5.99 -15.88
C ASP A 141 -2.01 5.35 -15.53
N ASN A 142 -1.61 5.56 -14.26
CA ASN A 142 -0.47 5.00 -13.56
C ASN A 142 -0.75 3.61 -12.97
N ASN A 143 -1.74 2.91 -13.51
CA ASN A 143 -2.19 1.60 -13.04
C ASN A 143 -1.07 0.54 -13.06
N ILE A 144 -0.24 0.55 -14.10
CA ILE A 144 0.94 -0.31 -14.22
C ILE A 144 1.94 -0.06 -13.08
N ASP A 145 2.01 1.14 -12.51
CA ASP A 145 2.95 1.45 -11.42
C ASP A 145 2.59 0.71 -10.14
N HIS A 146 1.30 0.41 -9.91
CA HIS A 146 0.88 -0.43 -8.79
C HIS A 146 1.31 -1.89 -8.95
N VAL A 147 1.18 -2.44 -10.17
CA VAL A 147 1.67 -3.80 -10.48
C VAL A 147 3.20 -3.86 -10.38
N THR A 148 3.88 -2.81 -10.84
CA THR A 148 5.33 -2.68 -10.74
C THR A 148 5.78 -2.63 -9.29
N ARG A 149 5.11 -1.84 -8.44
CA ARG A 149 5.37 -1.75 -7.00
C ARG A 149 5.20 -3.12 -6.33
N PHE A 150 4.15 -3.85 -6.64
CA PHE A 150 3.95 -5.23 -6.15
C PHE A 150 5.14 -6.13 -6.50
N TYR A 151 5.61 -6.12 -7.75
CA TYR A 151 6.77 -6.93 -8.15
C TYR A 151 8.08 -6.48 -7.49
N LEU A 152 8.25 -5.20 -7.18
CA LEU A 152 9.40 -4.70 -6.41
C LEU A 152 9.39 -5.18 -4.95
N LEU A 153 8.20 -5.16 -4.33
CA LEU A 153 8.00 -5.61 -2.94
C LEU A 153 8.20 -7.12 -2.81
N THR A 154 7.74 -7.89 -3.80
CA THR A 154 7.88 -9.36 -3.84
C THR A 154 9.17 -9.86 -4.48
N GLU A 155 10.11 -8.96 -4.77
CA GLU A 155 11.43 -9.24 -5.34
C GLU A 155 11.44 -9.91 -6.72
N ASN A 156 10.35 -9.79 -7.47
CA ASN A 156 10.33 -10.15 -8.89
C ASN A 156 10.94 -9.01 -9.75
N LEU A 157 12.24 -8.83 -9.61
CA LEU A 157 12.97 -7.72 -10.24
C LEU A 157 12.95 -7.79 -11.78
N LYS A 158 12.77 -8.98 -12.36
CA LYS A 158 12.67 -9.15 -13.82
C LYS A 158 11.39 -8.52 -14.36
N MET A 159 10.24 -8.82 -13.76
CA MET A 159 8.96 -8.25 -14.17
C MET A 159 8.90 -6.75 -13.88
N ALA A 160 9.39 -6.32 -12.70
CA ALA A 160 9.45 -4.90 -12.36
C ALA A 160 10.29 -4.10 -13.38
N ASP A 161 11.46 -4.63 -13.77
CA ASP A 161 12.34 -3.98 -14.75
C ASP A 161 11.70 -3.81 -16.13
N GLN A 162 11.05 -4.87 -16.62
CA GLN A 162 10.33 -4.81 -17.90
C GLN A 162 9.24 -3.72 -17.88
N LEU A 163 8.46 -3.63 -16.81
CA LEU A 163 7.36 -2.67 -16.71
C LEU A 163 7.86 -1.22 -16.56
N VAL A 164 8.83 -0.98 -15.67
CA VAL A 164 9.42 0.35 -15.44
C VAL A 164 9.99 0.93 -16.73
N TRP A 165 10.89 0.18 -17.38
CA TRP A 165 11.63 0.73 -18.53
C TRP A 165 10.78 0.83 -19.78
N LYS A 166 9.74 0.00 -19.91
CA LYS A 166 8.73 0.17 -20.96
C LYS A 166 8.01 1.52 -20.83
N LYS A 167 7.61 1.94 -19.62
CA LYS A 167 7.00 3.26 -19.41
C LYS A 167 7.98 4.40 -19.64
N ILE A 168 9.20 4.30 -19.10
CA ILE A 168 10.21 5.36 -19.25
C ILE A 168 10.59 5.58 -20.72
N LYS A 169 10.69 4.50 -21.52
CA LYS A 169 11.00 4.59 -22.96
C LYS A 169 9.94 5.37 -23.74
N ASN A 170 8.69 5.31 -23.32
CA ASN A 170 7.58 6.01 -23.99
C ASN A 170 7.53 7.51 -23.67
N GLN A 171 8.45 8.04 -22.84
CA GLN A 171 8.59 9.45 -22.46
C GLN A 171 7.37 10.11 -21.80
N ASN A 172 6.28 9.36 -21.59
CA ASN A 172 5.10 9.76 -20.84
C ASN A 172 4.98 8.87 -19.60
N PHE A 173 5.72 9.21 -18.55
CA PHE A 173 5.74 8.47 -17.29
C PHE A 173 5.46 9.41 -16.12
N SER A 174 4.94 8.84 -15.03
CA SER A 174 4.59 9.59 -13.83
C SER A 174 5.72 9.60 -12.80
N ASP A 175 5.55 10.42 -11.77
CA ASP A 175 6.39 10.41 -10.57
C ASP A 175 6.47 9.01 -9.94
N GLU A 176 5.36 8.24 -9.90
CA GLU A 176 5.37 6.89 -9.33
C GLU A 176 6.17 5.91 -10.20
N THR A 177 6.21 6.09 -11.52
CA THR A 177 7.13 5.33 -12.39
C THR A 177 8.58 5.62 -12.02
N LEU A 178 8.95 6.89 -11.75
CA LEU A 178 10.30 7.24 -11.31
C LEU A 178 10.63 6.70 -9.92
N PHE A 179 9.69 6.74 -8.98
CA PHE A 179 9.83 6.16 -7.65
C PHE A 179 10.09 4.66 -7.73
N ASN A 180 9.35 3.94 -8.57
CA ASN A 180 9.59 2.53 -8.86
C ASN A 180 10.95 2.28 -9.52
N ALA A 181 11.39 3.15 -10.44
CA ALA A 181 12.70 3.06 -11.05
C ALA A 181 13.82 3.22 -10.01
N ALA A 182 13.71 4.19 -9.09
CA ALA A 182 14.67 4.40 -8.00
C ALA A 182 14.76 3.18 -7.07
N ARG A 183 13.61 2.60 -6.68
CA ARG A 183 13.55 1.35 -5.90
C ARG A 183 14.22 0.19 -6.63
N LEU A 184 13.95 0.06 -7.94
CA LEU A 184 14.51 -1.01 -8.76
C LEU A 184 16.03 -0.95 -8.84
N VAL A 185 16.60 0.21 -9.18
CA VAL A 185 18.06 0.35 -9.31
C VAL A 185 18.77 0.18 -7.98
N SER A 186 18.16 0.66 -6.89
CA SER A 186 18.63 0.44 -5.52
C SER A 186 18.66 -1.05 -5.16
N LYS A 187 17.54 -1.78 -5.38
CA LYS A 187 17.47 -3.24 -5.14
C LYS A 187 18.44 -4.04 -6.03
N LYS A 188 18.62 -3.64 -7.29
CA LYS A 188 19.57 -4.27 -8.22
C LYS A 188 21.03 -3.89 -7.97
N LYS A 189 21.29 -2.88 -7.14
CA LYS A 189 22.61 -2.24 -6.98
C LYS A 189 23.23 -1.81 -8.32
N SER A 190 22.40 -1.30 -9.23
CA SER A 190 22.83 -0.88 -10.57
C SER A 190 22.95 0.62 -10.66
N SER A 191 24.05 1.11 -11.24
CA SER A 191 24.23 2.53 -11.59
C SER A 191 23.67 2.87 -12.97
N GLU A 192 23.16 1.88 -13.72
CA GLU A 192 22.57 2.09 -15.03
C GLU A 192 21.37 3.03 -14.91
N LYS A 193 21.34 4.10 -15.72
CA LYS A 193 20.28 5.13 -15.73
C LYS A 193 20.12 5.91 -14.42
N LEU A 194 21.07 5.79 -13.48
CA LEU A 194 21.03 6.51 -12.20
C LEU A 194 21.00 8.04 -12.41
N LYS A 195 21.77 8.55 -13.37
CA LYS A 195 21.76 9.97 -13.75
C LYS A 195 20.38 10.44 -14.20
N LEU A 196 19.73 9.68 -15.10
CA LEU A 196 18.38 9.98 -15.56
C LEU A 196 17.36 10.04 -14.40
N ILE A 197 17.43 9.07 -13.49
CA ILE A 197 16.51 9.00 -12.34
C ILE A 197 16.75 10.19 -11.41
N THR A 198 18.00 10.42 -11.00
CA THR A 198 18.36 11.47 -10.05
C THR A 198 18.03 12.86 -10.57
N GLU A 199 18.33 13.17 -11.83
CA GLU A 199 17.98 14.47 -12.45
C GLU A 199 16.48 14.76 -12.42
N ASN A 200 15.63 13.76 -12.69
CA ASN A 200 14.19 13.95 -12.64
C ASN A 200 13.66 14.02 -11.20
N LEU A 201 14.19 13.20 -10.28
CA LEU A 201 13.83 13.29 -8.87
C LEU A 201 14.21 14.66 -8.27
N TYR A 202 15.33 15.26 -8.67
CA TYR A 202 15.70 16.61 -8.25
C TYR A 202 14.68 17.67 -8.68
N LYS A 203 14.06 17.52 -9.84
CA LYS A 203 12.99 18.43 -10.30
C LYS A 203 11.74 18.26 -9.44
N ILE A 204 11.36 17.01 -9.13
CA ILE A 204 10.18 16.71 -8.30
C ILE A 204 10.41 17.15 -6.85
N ALA A 205 11.61 16.97 -6.31
CA ALA A 205 11.96 17.34 -4.93
C ALA A 205 11.73 18.82 -4.60
N LYS A 206 11.75 19.70 -5.62
CA LYS A 206 11.46 21.14 -5.46
C LYS A 206 9.96 21.45 -5.33
N GLN A 207 9.09 20.50 -5.63
CA GLN A 207 7.64 20.67 -5.54
C GLN A 207 7.17 20.61 -4.08
N GLN A 208 6.09 21.33 -3.78
CA GLN A 208 5.43 21.27 -2.48
C GLN A 208 4.53 20.04 -2.35
N GLY A 209 4.25 19.64 -1.11
CA GLY A 209 3.41 18.49 -0.80
C GLY A 209 4.09 17.13 -0.97
N THR A 210 3.27 16.08 -1.05
CA THR A 210 3.70 14.67 -1.03
C THR A 210 4.70 14.28 -2.13
N PRO A 211 4.58 14.74 -3.39
CA PRO A 211 5.53 14.38 -4.45
C PRO A 211 6.97 14.79 -4.12
N GLY A 212 7.16 16.02 -3.62
CA GLY A 212 8.49 16.52 -3.25
C GLY A 212 9.14 15.73 -2.12
N VAL A 213 8.38 15.44 -1.06
CA VAL A 213 8.85 14.61 0.06
C VAL A 213 9.21 13.20 -0.41
N LYS A 214 8.35 12.57 -1.22
CA LYS A 214 8.64 11.26 -1.81
C LYS A 214 9.89 11.28 -2.67
N ALA A 215 10.10 12.31 -3.48
CA ALA A 215 11.30 12.41 -4.30
C ALA A 215 12.57 12.46 -3.46
N ILE A 216 12.57 13.23 -2.36
CA ILE A 216 13.70 13.26 -1.41
C ILE A 216 13.92 11.88 -0.78
N ARG A 217 12.86 11.19 -0.33
CA ARG A 217 12.97 9.80 0.18
C ARG A 217 13.65 8.87 -0.82
N HIS A 218 13.33 8.98 -2.11
CA HIS A 218 13.95 8.16 -3.15
C HIS A 218 15.36 8.61 -3.50
N LEU A 219 15.69 9.89 -3.43
CA LEU A 219 17.08 10.36 -3.56
C LEU A 219 17.95 9.82 -2.42
N VAL A 220 17.47 9.88 -1.18
CA VAL A 220 18.13 9.25 -0.01
C VAL A 220 18.38 7.75 -0.26
N LEU A 221 17.40 7.02 -0.80
CA LEU A 221 17.55 5.60 -1.14
C LEU A 221 18.68 5.33 -2.15
N LEU A 222 18.93 6.27 -3.06
CA LEU A 222 19.97 6.17 -4.09
C LEU A 222 21.37 6.57 -3.60
N HIS A 223 21.49 7.18 -2.42
CA HIS A 223 22.77 7.60 -1.84
C HIS A 223 23.76 6.43 -1.72
N ASN A 224 23.25 5.22 -1.43
CA ASN A 224 24.07 4.01 -1.32
C ASN A 224 24.73 3.58 -2.64
N LEU A 225 24.21 4.02 -3.79
CA LEU A 225 24.77 3.71 -5.11
C LEU A 225 25.74 4.80 -5.57
N SER A 226 25.40 6.05 -5.28
CA SER A 226 26.22 7.21 -5.60
C SER A 226 26.03 8.25 -4.49
N PRO A 227 26.98 8.36 -3.55
CA PRO A 227 26.88 9.29 -2.44
C PRO A 227 26.67 10.73 -2.92
N PHE A 228 25.72 11.41 -2.30
CA PHE A 228 25.43 12.82 -2.54
C PHE A 228 26.30 13.70 -1.66
N SER A 229 26.62 14.91 -2.15
CA SER A 229 27.47 15.86 -1.46
C SER A 229 26.77 16.52 -0.26
N LEU A 230 27.53 16.98 0.74
CA LEU A 230 26.96 17.69 1.90
C LEU A 230 26.11 18.92 1.50
N PRO A 231 26.47 19.74 0.49
CA PRO A 231 25.59 20.82 0.04
C PRO A 231 24.24 20.33 -0.50
N GLU A 232 24.21 19.22 -1.23
CA GLU A 232 22.95 18.63 -1.73
C GLU A 232 22.07 18.15 -0.58
N LEU A 233 22.66 17.46 0.40
CA LEU A 233 21.93 17.00 1.59
C LEU A 233 21.37 18.18 2.42
N ASN A 234 22.17 19.24 2.63
CA ASN A 234 21.71 20.45 3.30
C ASN A 234 20.57 21.14 2.54
N ASN A 235 20.63 21.15 1.21
CA ASN A 235 19.53 21.67 0.39
C ASN A 235 18.24 20.85 0.57
N TRP A 236 18.33 19.52 0.73
CA TRP A 236 17.14 18.70 1.02
C TRP A 236 16.53 18.99 2.39
N VAL A 237 17.34 19.24 3.42
CA VAL A 237 16.83 19.70 4.73
C VAL A 237 16.02 21.00 4.58
N ASN A 238 16.51 21.95 3.79
CA ASN A 238 15.82 23.21 3.51
C ASN A 238 14.52 23.02 2.70
N LEU A 239 14.50 22.07 1.75
CA LEU A 239 13.28 21.74 1.01
C LEU A 239 12.24 21.09 1.91
N LEU A 240 12.65 20.17 2.79
CA LEU A 240 11.77 19.51 3.76
C LEU A 240 11.21 20.51 4.79
N SER A 241 12.03 21.44 5.30
CA SER A 241 11.57 22.44 6.29
C SER A 241 10.49 23.38 5.75
N LYS A 242 10.45 23.58 4.43
CA LYS A 242 9.45 24.41 3.73
C LYS A 242 8.22 23.63 3.28
N ASN A 243 8.16 22.31 3.48
CA ASN A 243 7.09 21.46 3.00
C ASN A 243 6.24 20.94 4.16
N GLU A 244 4.96 21.34 4.19
CA GLU A 244 4.02 20.99 5.26
C GLU A 244 3.73 19.48 5.36
N LYS A 245 4.05 18.70 4.32
CA LYS A 245 3.87 17.24 4.31
C LYS A 245 5.10 16.48 4.80
N SER A 246 6.17 17.17 5.20
CA SER A 246 7.37 16.53 5.72
C SER A 246 7.15 15.99 7.12
N GLU A 247 7.60 14.77 7.36
CA GLU A 247 7.51 14.09 8.65
C GLU A 247 8.89 14.05 9.33
N LYS A 248 8.92 13.88 10.65
CA LYS A 248 10.18 13.80 11.43
C LYS A 248 11.16 12.76 10.86
N ILE A 249 10.64 11.63 10.39
CA ILE A 249 11.44 10.55 9.80
C ILE A 249 12.18 10.99 8.53
N ASP A 250 11.66 11.96 7.77
CA ASP A 250 12.30 12.45 6.56
C ASP A 250 13.55 13.25 6.87
N PHE A 251 13.47 14.13 7.88
CA PHE A 251 14.63 14.85 8.39
C PHE A 251 15.65 13.89 8.98
N MET A 252 15.22 12.92 9.80
CA MET A 252 16.12 11.92 10.40
C MET A 252 16.94 11.18 9.35
N ARG A 253 16.30 10.75 8.25
CA ARG A 253 16.99 10.06 7.15
C ARG A 253 18.07 10.92 6.50
N VAL A 254 17.79 12.20 6.24
CA VAL A 254 18.76 13.11 5.63
C VAL A 254 19.89 13.45 6.61
N TYR A 255 19.56 13.70 7.88
CA TYR A 255 20.56 13.98 8.91
C TYR A 255 21.48 12.79 9.20
N ALA A 256 20.99 11.55 9.10
CA ALA A 256 21.83 10.37 9.21
C ALA A 256 22.92 10.35 8.11
N LEU A 257 22.55 10.69 6.87
CA LEU A 257 23.51 10.81 5.77
C LEU A 257 24.49 11.96 5.96
N LEU A 258 24.02 13.11 6.49
CA LEU A 258 24.89 14.24 6.80
C LEU A 258 25.94 13.85 7.85
N HIS A 259 25.53 13.18 8.93
CA HIS A 259 26.43 12.73 9.99
C HIS A 259 27.47 11.73 9.47
N GLN A 260 27.04 10.78 8.63
CA GLN A 260 27.96 9.84 7.99
C GLN A 260 28.97 10.58 7.11
N GLY A 261 28.51 11.50 6.26
CA GLY A 261 29.39 12.25 5.37
C GLY A 261 30.37 13.19 6.10
N THR A 262 29.99 13.74 7.27
CA THR A 262 30.92 14.54 8.09
C THR A 262 31.98 13.68 8.76
N ALA A 263 31.62 12.51 9.28
CA ALA A 263 32.57 11.57 9.87
C ALA A 263 33.61 11.10 8.84
N ASP A 264 33.17 10.73 7.64
CA ASP A 264 34.05 10.30 6.54
C ASP A 264 35.06 11.39 6.12
N LEU A 265 34.70 12.68 6.26
CA LEU A 265 35.59 13.81 5.96
C LEU A 265 36.60 14.08 7.07
N GLU A 266 36.24 13.81 8.33
CA GLU A 266 37.14 13.93 9.47
C GLU A 266 38.18 12.81 9.47
N GLU A 267 37.77 11.57 9.19
CA GLU A 267 38.68 10.42 9.03
C GLU A 267 39.70 10.63 7.91
N LYS A 268 39.29 11.19 6.77
CA LYS A 268 40.21 11.47 5.64
C LYS A 268 41.21 12.59 5.91
N LYS A 269 41.01 13.38 6.97
CA LYS A 269 41.92 14.47 7.39
C LYS A 269 42.93 14.04 8.45
N MET A 270 42.73 12.87 9.08
CA MET A 270 43.68 12.23 9.99
C MET A 270 44.66 11.36 9.22
#